data_AF-A0A1Z3N2W0-F1
#
_entry.id   AF-A0A1Z3N2W0-F1
#
_cell.length_a   1.000
_cell.length_b   1.000
_cell.length_c   1.000
_cell.angle_alpha   90.00
_cell.angle_beta   90.00
_cell.angle_gamma   90.00
#
_symmetry.space_group_name_H-M   'P 1'
#
loop_
_entity.id
_entity.type
_entity.pdbx_description
1 polymer ?
#
loop_
_entity_poly.entity_id
_entity_poly.type
_entity_poly.pdbx_seq_one_letter_code
_entity_poly.pdbx_strand_id
1 'polypeptide(L)' 'MSQLSLADIRQQDRHKLGYEKITRSSFKAAIPANVTEDVELMAFRFCSKAPMVGYKRNATFYVIWLDRSFTLYNHS' A
#
# COMPACT_ATOMS: atom_id res chain seq x y z
N MET A 1 -21.88 -7.98 -8.12
CA MET A 1 -20.69 -7.36 -7.50
C MET A 1 -20.32 -8.19 -6.28
N SER A 2 -19.24 -8.97 -6.30
CA SER A 2 -18.81 -9.67 -5.08
C SER A 2 -18.09 -8.67 -4.16
N GLN A 3 -18.47 -8.64 -2.89
CA GLN A 3 -17.77 -7.87 -1.85
C GLN A 3 -16.70 -8.78 -1.26
N LEU A 4 -15.45 -8.55 -1.65
CA LEU A 4 -14.32 -9.25 -1.05
C LEU A 4 -13.98 -8.57 0.29
N SER A 5 -13.81 -9.38 1.32
CA SER A 5 -13.33 -8.88 2.61
C SER A 5 -11.84 -8.57 2.55
N LEU A 6 -11.35 -7.77 3.50
CA LEU A 6 -9.91 -7.50 3.63
C LEU A 6 -9.10 -8.80 3.86
N ALA A 7 -9.73 -9.85 4.39
CA ALA A 7 -9.11 -11.16 4.56
C ALA A 7 -8.96 -11.92 3.24
N ASP A 8 -9.92 -11.76 2.31
CA ASP A 8 -9.86 -12.40 0.99
C ASP A 8 -8.81 -11.74 0.10
N ILE A 9 -8.65 -10.41 0.22
CA ILE A 9 -7.57 -9.63 -0.41
C ILE A 9 -6.19 -10.12 0.05
N ARG A 10 -6.07 -10.52 1.33
CA ARG A 10 -4.80 -11.00 1.91
C ARG A 10 -4.34 -12.35 1.37
N GLN A 11 -5.25 -13.18 0.85
CA GLN A 11 -4.92 -14.53 0.34
C GLN A 11 -4.60 -14.56 -1.15
N GLN A 12 -4.74 -13.43 -1.86
CA GLN A 12 -4.42 -13.37 -3.28
C GLN A 12 -2.95 -13.05 -3.53
N ASP A 13 -2.44 -13.61 -4.64
CA ASP A 13 -1.10 -13.32 -5.17
C ASP A 13 -0.77 -11.82 -5.13
N ARG A 14 0.48 -11.48 -4.78
CA ARG A 14 0.99 -10.10 -4.71
C ARG A 14 0.80 -9.28 -6.00
N HIS A 15 0.71 -9.98 -7.14
CA HIS A 15 0.47 -9.37 -8.45
C HIS A 15 -1.01 -9.36 -8.88
N LYS A 16 -1.93 -9.83 -8.02
CA LYS A 16 -3.40 -9.82 -8.20
C LYS A 16 -4.06 -8.85 -7.21
N LEU A 17 -4.75 -9.34 -6.18
CA LEU A 17 -5.42 -8.51 -5.14
C LEU A 17 -4.60 -8.42 -3.84
N GLY A 18 -3.41 -9.01 -3.77
CA GLY A 18 -2.53 -8.87 -2.60
C GLY A 18 -2.06 -7.44 -2.35
N TYR A 19 -1.51 -7.21 -1.16
CA TYR A 19 -0.82 -5.98 -0.80
C TYR A 19 0.66 -6.26 -0.55
N GLU A 20 1.50 -5.26 -0.79
CA GLU A 20 2.93 -5.36 -0.55
C GLU A 20 3.28 -4.56 0.70
N LYS A 21 4.03 -5.18 1.62
CA LYS A 21 4.68 -4.43 2.70
C LYS A 21 5.90 -3.73 2.13
N ILE A 22 6.06 -2.45 2.43
CA ILE A 22 7.14 -1.62 1.89
C ILE A 22 8.02 -1.15 3.05
N THR A 23 9.31 -1.45 2.97
CA THR A 23 10.28 -0.95 3.94
C THR A 23 10.42 0.56 3.80
N ARG A 24 10.41 1.28 4.93
CA ARG A 24 10.55 2.75 4.95
C ARG A 24 11.77 3.27 4.19
N SER A 25 12.88 2.53 4.22
CA SER A 25 14.12 2.88 3.52
C SER A 25 14.03 2.77 1.99
N SER A 26 12.97 2.17 1.43
CA SER A 26 12.80 2.03 -0.02
C SER A 26 12.08 3.21 -0.68
N PHE A 27 11.50 4.11 0.13
CA PHE A 27 10.81 5.30 -0.37
C PHE A 27 11.81 6.33 -0.88
N LYS A 28 11.51 6.90 -2.06
CA LYS A 28 12.26 8.01 -2.63
C LYS A 28 11.69 9.37 -2.19
N ALA A 29 10.42 9.40 -1.81
CA ALA A 29 9.75 10.58 -1.26
C ALA A 29 9.86 10.60 0.28
N ALA A 30 9.86 11.79 0.86
CA ALA A 30 9.80 11.96 2.30
C ALA A 30 8.46 11.39 2.86
N ILE A 31 8.56 10.58 3.90
CA ILE A 31 7.39 10.07 4.62
C ILE A 31 6.87 11.19 5.54
N PRO A 32 5.57 11.53 5.49
CA PRO A 32 5.00 12.56 6.37
C PRO A 32 5.24 12.25 7.86
N ALA A 33 5.58 13.27 8.65
CA ALA A 33 5.99 13.11 10.04
C ALA A 33 4.92 12.46 10.95
N ASN A 34 3.64 12.58 10.59
CA ASN A 34 2.54 11.94 11.30
C ASN A 34 2.46 10.42 11.09
N VAL A 35 3.23 9.89 10.14
CA VAL A 35 3.33 8.46 9.85
C VAL A 35 4.54 7.92 10.60
N THR A 36 4.31 7.53 11.84
CA THR A 36 5.31 7.05 12.80
C THR A 36 5.76 5.61 12.53
N GLU A 37 6.88 5.19 13.12
CA GLU A 37 7.50 3.87 12.84
C GLU A 37 6.68 2.67 13.34
N ASP A 38 5.68 2.90 14.19
CA ASP A 38 4.75 1.90 14.74
C ASP A 38 3.80 1.31 13.70
N VAL A 39 3.67 1.92 12.52
CA VAL A 39 2.79 1.44 11.44
C VAL A 39 3.57 0.89 10.26
N GLU A 40 3.10 -0.25 9.74
CA GLU A 40 3.60 -0.81 8.49
C GLU A 40 3.02 -0.07 7.29
N LEU A 41 3.88 0.32 6.34
CA LEU A 41 3.46 0.88 5.05
C LEU A 41 3.13 -0.25 4.08
N MET A 42 1.99 -0.11 3.42
CA MET A 42 1.41 -1.11 2.55
C MET A 42 1.03 -0.47 1.21
N ALA A 43 1.30 -1.15 0.10
CA ALA A 43 0.78 -0.80 -1.22
C ALA A 43 -0.36 -1.74 -1.62
N PHE A 44 -1.48 -1.15 -2.03
CA PHE A 44 -2.55 -1.83 -2.75
C PHE A 44 -2.54 -1.45 -4.22
N ARG A 45 -2.81 -2.40 -5.10
CA ARG A 45 -2.97 -2.11 -6.52
C ARG A 45 -4.33 -1.44 -6.74
N PHE A 46 -4.32 -0.22 -7.29
CA PHE A 46 -5.49 0.50 -7.77
C PHE A 46 -5.35 0.76 -9.28
N CYS A 47 -6.31 1.46 -9.90
CA CYS A 47 -6.34 1.93 -11.30
C CYS A 47 -5.14 1.51 -12.18
N SER A 48 -5.36 0.55 -13.10
CA SER A 48 -4.31 0.00 -13.98
C SER A 48 -3.11 -0.62 -13.24
N LYS A 49 -3.34 -1.17 -12.05
CA LYS A 49 -2.32 -1.73 -11.14
C LYS A 49 -1.32 -0.71 -10.57
N ALA A 50 -1.59 0.58 -10.69
CA ALA A 50 -0.83 1.59 -9.98
C ALA A 50 -0.87 1.34 -8.46
N PRO A 51 0.22 1.54 -7.70
CA PRO A 51 0.21 1.39 -6.25
C PRO A 51 -0.42 2.59 -5.52
N MET A 52 -1.35 2.30 -4.61
CA MET A 52 -1.85 3.21 -3.60
C MET A 52 -1.19 2.83 -2.28
N VAL A 53 -0.41 3.74 -1.72
CA VAL A 53 0.40 3.48 -0.54
C VAL A 53 -0.18 4.17 0.68
N GLY A 54 -0.23 3.45 1.79
CA GLY A 54 -0.81 3.91 3.03
C GLY A 54 -0.47 3.00 4.19
N TYR A 55 -1.15 3.20 5.32
CA TYR A 55 -1.04 2.35 6.50
C TYR A 55 -2.42 2.06 7.08
N LYS A 56 -2.53 0.93 7.78
CA LYS A 56 -3.76 0.56 8.48
C LYS A 56 -3.64 0.92 9.96
N ARG A 57 -4.67 1.56 10.50
CA ARG A 57 -4.86 1.73 11.95
C ARG A 57 -6.30 1.38 12.29
N ASN A 58 -6.48 0.40 13.18
CA ASN A 58 -7.78 -0.19 13.50
C ASN A 58 -8.49 -0.72 12.24
N ALA A 59 -9.71 -0.25 11.95
CA ALA A 59 -10.48 -0.64 10.78
C ALA A 59 -10.25 0.26 9.55
N THR A 60 -9.39 1.28 9.67
CA THR A 60 -9.21 2.31 8.64
C THR A 60 -7.87 2.16 7.94
N PHE A 61 -7.88 2.26 6.60
CA PHE A 61 -6.68 2.39 5.79
C PHE A 61 -6.50 3.85 5.38
N TYR A 62 -5.42 4.47 5.83
CA TYR A 62 -5.07 5.85 5.57
C TYR A 62 -4.17 5.90 4.33
N VAL A 63 -4.71 6.43 3.25
CA VAL A 63 -3.96 6.62 2.00
C VAL A 63 -3.08 7.85 2.12
N ILE A 64 -1.80 7.70 1.77
CA ILE A 64 -0.83 8.79 1.76
C ILE A 64 -0.43 9.13 0.33
N TRP A 65 -0.27 8.12 -0.54
CA TRP A 65 0.16 8.32 -1.91
C TRP A 65 -0.65 7.52 -2.93
N LEU A 66 -0.74 8.09 -4.13
CA LEU A 66 -1.19 7.44 -5.35
C LEU A 66 -0.03 7.44 -6.37
N ASP A 67 0.74 6.37 -6.42
CA ASP A 67 1.94 6.25 -7.25
C ASP A 67 1.60 5.77 -8.67
N ARG A 68 0.94 6.61 -9.46
CA ARG A 68 0.54 6.25 -10.84
C ARG A 68 1.71 6.05 -11.80
N SER A 69 2.88 6.57 -11.45
CA SER A 69 4.08 6.54 -12.29
C SER A 69 5.10 5.49 -11.88
N PHE A 70 4.83 4.72 -10.82
CA PHE A 70 5.75 3.71 -10.29
C PHE A 70 7.12 4.30 -9.90
N THR A 71 7.12 5.50 -9.31
CA THR A 71 8.35 6.21 -8.93
C THR A 71 8.50 6.42 -7.43
N LEU A 72 7.46 6.16 -6.62
CA LEU A 72 7.46 6.47 -5.19
C LEU A 72 8.47 5.64 -4.38
N TYR A 73 8.67 4.38 -4.76
CA TYR A 73 9.60 3.45 -4.14
C TYR A 73 10.23 2.54 -5.21
N ASN A 74 11.19 1.71 -4.81
CA ASN A 74 11.76 0.72 -5.74
C ASN A 74 10.76 -0.42 -5.97
N HIS A 75 10.17 -0.45 -7.16
CA HIS A 75 9.36 -1.57 -7.64
C HIS A 75 10.30 -2.68 -8.10
N SER A 76 10.27 -3.84 -7.44
CA SER A 76 11.09 -5.02 -7.75
C SER A 76 10.24 -6.11 -8.38
#